data_AF-A0A926AKX6-F1
#
_entry.id   AF-A0A926AKX6-F1
#
_cell.length_a   1.000
_cell.length_b   1.000
_cell.length_c   1.000
_cell.angle_alpha   90.00
_cell.angle_beta   90.00
_cell.angle_gamma   90.00
#
_symmetry.space_group_name_H-M   'P 1'
#
loop_
_entity.id
_entity.type
_entity.pdbx_description
1 polymer ?
#
loop_
_entity_poly.entity_id
_entity_poly.type
_entity_poly.pdbx_seq_one_letter_code
_entity_poly.pdbx_strand_id
1 'polypeptide(L)' 'MIRIREISDPDLRERIRAALAERRGMSAAAIPDWFELDDADFVDLLNDIRAAESGEDIERDDPRM' A
#
# COMPACT_ATOMS: atom_id res chain seq x y z
N MET A 1 9.92 -8.77 3.10
CA MET A 1 10.10 -7.55 3.91
C MET A 1 10.80 -6.52 3.04
N ILE A 2 10.11 -5.46 2.65
CA ILE A 2 10.47 -4.47 1.64
C ILE A 2 10.45 -3.09 2.30
N ARG A 3 11.51 -2.28 2.13
CA ARG A 3 11.49 -0.89 2.58
C ARG A 3 10.90 0.03 1.53
N ILE A 4 10.19 1.06 1.96
CA ILE A 4 9.63 2.06 1.03
C ILE A 4 10.70 2.70 0.15
N ARG A 5 11.90 2.96 0.69
CA ARG A 5 13.03 3.49 -0.10
C ARG A 5 13.58 2.54 -1.17
N GLU A 6 13.32 1.24 -1.08
CA GLU A 6 13.81 0.22 -2.02
C GLU A 6 12.89 0.08 -3.25
N ILE A 7 11.69 0.68 -3.18
CA ILE A 7 10.81 0.83 -4.33
C ILE A 7 11.49 1.79 -5.32
N SER A 8 11.92 1.24 -6.45
CA SER A 8 12.65 1.98 -7.49
C SER A 8 11.75 2.91 -8.30
N ASP A 9 10.47 2.57 -8.39
CA ASP A 9 9.47 3.37 -9.10
C ASP A 9 8.96 4.51 -8.19
N PRO A 10 9.18 5.79 -8.58
CA PRO A 10 8.83 6.93 -7.72
C PRO A 10 7.32 7.11 -7.58
N ASP A 11 6.54 6.89 -8.64
CA ASP A 11 5.08 6.99 -8.63
C ASP A 11 4.45 5.92 -7.74
N LEU A 12 4.89 4.67 -7.88
CA LEU A 12 4.44 3.55 -7.05
C LEU A 12 4.75 3.80 -5.57
N ARG A 13 5.93 4.36 -5.27
CA ARG A 13 6.31 4.70 -3.90
C ARG A 13 5.37 5.75 -3.29
N GLU A 14 4.96 6.77 -4.05
CA GLU A 14 3.99 7.76 -3.58
C GLU A 14 2.61 7.15 -3.37
N ARG A 15 2.15 6.31 -4.31
CA ARG A 15 0.87 5.59 -4.18
C ARG A 15 0.83 4.67 -2.97
N ILE A 16 1.90 3.92 -2.72
CA ILE A 16 2.02 3.04 -1.56
C ILE A 16 2.03 3.84 -0.25
N ARG A 17 2.72 4.98 -0.22
CA ARG A 17 2.64 5.88 0.94
C ARG A 17 1.23 6.41 1.16
N ALA A 18 0.54 6.82 0.11
CA ALA A 18 -0.83 7.31 0.21
C ALA A 18 -1.76 6.21 0.75
N ALA A 19 -1.75 5.02 0.15
CA ALA A 19 -2.57 3.89 0.57
C ALA A 19 -2.27 3.47 2.02
N LEU A 20 -0.98 3.42 2.40
CA LEU A 20 -0.57 3.09 3.77
C LEU A 20 -1.02 4.17 4.77
N ALA A 21 -0.98 5.43 4.37
CA ALA A 21 -1.41 6.56 5.18
C ALA A 21 -2.92 6.53 5.42
N GLU A 22 -3.71 6.24 4.36
CA GLU A 22 -5.16 6.06 4.46
C GLU A 22 -5.52 4.90 5.38
N ARG A 23 -4.90 3.72 5.22
CA ARG A 23 -5.09 2.57 6.12
C ARG A 23 -4.83 2.91 7.59
N ARG A 24 -3.82 3.75 7.85
CA ARG A 24 -3.41 4.13 9.21
C ARG A 24 -4.09 5.40 9.73
N GLY A 25 -4.95 6.04 8.93
CA GLY A 25 -5.61 7.31 9.30
C GLY A 25 -4.63 8.45 9.57
N MET A 26 -3.49 8.48 8.85
CA MET A 26 -2.45 9.49 9.01
C MET A 26 -2.07 10.14 7.67
N SER A 27 -1.17 11.12 7.71
CA SER A 27 -0.65 11.75 6.49
C SER A 27 0.46 10.91 5.86
N ALA A 28 0.51 10.86 4.52
CA ALA A 28 1.60 10.21 3.78
C ALA A 28 2.99 10.78 4.11
N ALA A 29 3.07 12.06 4.48
CA ALA A 29 4.30 12.70 4.93
C ALA A 29 4.76 12.23 6.32
N ALA A 30 3.88 11.61 7.11
CA ALA A 30 4.23 11.03 8.40
C ALA A 30 4.89 9.65 8.27
N ILE A 31 4.91 9.05 7.07
CA ILE A 31 5.49 7.74 6.82
C ILE A 31 6.97 7.90 6.44
N PRO A 32 7.92 7.42 7.27
CA PRO A 32 9.33 7.55 7.00
C PRO A 32 9.81 6.63 5.86
N ASP A 33 10.86 7.04 5.15
CA ASP A 33 11.50 6.25 4.08
C ASP A 33 12.06 4.89 4.54
N TRP A 34 12.44 4.79 5.82
CA TRP A 34 12.96 3.58 6.43
C TRP A 34 11.85 2.62 6.92
N PHE A 35 10.58 2.97 6.72
CA PHE A 35 9.46 2.10 7.06
C PHE A 35 9.57 0.76 6.32
N GLU A 36 9.50 -0.33 7.08
CA GLU A 36 9.51 -1.71 6.56
C GLU A 36 8.08 -2.22 6.43
N LEU A 37 7.75 -2.66 5.22
CA LEU A 37 6.55 -3.42 4.90
C LEU A 37 6.92 -4.89 4.88
N ASP A 38 6.06 -5.76 5.42
CA ASP A 38 6.18 -7.17 5.09
C ASP A 38 5.62 -7.44 3.68
N ASP A 39 5.85 -8.64 3.16
CA ASP A 39 5.41 -8.97 1.80
C ASP A 39 3.88 -9.02 1.69
N ALA A 40 3.17 -9.29 2.79
CA ALA A 40 1.71 -9.34 2.83
C ALA A 40 1.11 -7.93 2.82
N ASP A 41 1.62 -7.03 3.67
CA ASP A 41 1.29 -5.61 3.70
C ASP A 41 1.53 -4.96 2.33
N PHE A 42 2.65 -5.28 1.68
CA PHE A 42 2.94 -4.75 0.35
C PHE A 42 1.92 -5.21 -0.70
N VAL A 43 1.58 -6.50 -0.73
CA VAL A 43 0.57 -7.05 -1.65
C VAL A 43 -0.81 -6.45 -1.36
N ASP A 44 -1.19 -6.33 -0.10
CA ASP A 44 -2.42 -5.67 0.32
C ASP A 44 -2.52 -4.24 -0.21
N LEU A 45 -1.45 -3.44 -0.04
CA LEU A 45 -1.41 -2.06 -0.53
C LEU A 45 -1.50 -1.99 -2.06
N LEU A 46 -0.87 -2.93 -2.78
CA LEU A 46 -1.00 -3.01 -4.23
C LEU A 46 -2.43 -3.32 -4.68
N ASN A 47 -3.11 -4.22 -3.95
CA ASN A 47 -4.51 -4.53 -4.22
C ASN A 47 -5.42 -3.33 -3.94
N ASP A 48 -5.19 -2.63 -2.83
CA ASP A 48 -5.92 -1.41 -2.47
C ASP A 48 -5.75 -0.33 -3.56
N ILE A 49 -4.52 -0.12 -4.06
CA ILE A 49 -4.24 0.81 -5.17
C ILE A 49 -4.98 0.39 -6.44
N ARG A 50 -4.92 -0.90 -6.80
CA ARG A 50 -5.57 -1.44 -8.00
C ARG A 50 -7.10 -1.32 -7.92
N ALA A 51 -7.69 -1.55 -6.74
CA ALA A 51 -9.11 -1.37 -6.48
C ALA A 51 -9.54 0.08 -6.73
N ALA A 52 -8.79 1.03 -6.15
CA ALA A 52 -9.04 2.46 -6.33
C ALA A 52 -8.95 2.90 -7.80
N GLU A 53 -8.00 2.35 -8.57
CA GLU A 53 -7.84 2.66 -10.00
C GLU A 53 -8.93 2.03 -10.88
N SER A 54 -9.41 0.83 -10.53
CA SER A 54 -10.39 0.09 -11.33
C SER A 54 -11.84 0.46 -11.01
N GLY A 55 -12.07 1.18 -9.90
CA GLY A 55 -13.43 1.49 -9.41
C GLY A 55 -14.23 0.25 -9.00
N GLU A 56 -13.57 -0.92 -8.96
CA GLU A 56 -14.08 -2.12 -8.35
C GLU A 56 -13.80 -2.01 -6.85
N ASP A 57 -14.85 -1.92 -6.03
CA ASP A 57 -14.78 -2.32 -4.63
C ASP A 57 -14.37 -3.80 -4.62
N ILE A 58 -13.06 -4.07 -4.63
CA ILE A 58 -12.54 -5.43 -4.51
C ILE A 58 -12.91 -5.86 -3.08
N GLU A 59 -14.08 -6.48 -2.94
CA GLU A 59 -14.48 -7.21 -1.73
C GLU A 59 -13.26 -8.04 -1.33
N ARG A 60 -12.67 -7.73 -0.16
CA ARG A 60 -11.49 -8.44 0.36
C ARG A 60 -11.75 -9.92 0.20
N ASP A 61 -11.06 -10.55 -0.74
CA ASP A 61 -11.18 -11.98 -1.03
C ASP A 61 -10.67 -12.72 0.20
N ASP A 62 -11.59 -13.01 1.11
CA ASP A 62 -11.33 -13.68 2.38
C ASP A 62 -11.05 -15.15 2.04
N PRO A 63 -9.83 -15.67 2.24
CA PRO A 63 -9.44 -17.01 1.78
C PRO A 63 -9.99 -18.12 2.70
N ARG A 64 -11.16 -17.92 3.32
CA ARG A 64 -11.77 -18.79 4.34
C ARG A 64 -13.22 -19.21 4.05
N MET A 65 -13.70 -19.11 2.81
CA MET A 65 -14.93 -19.81 2.37
C MET A 65 -14.61 -21.01 1.47
#